data_AF-A0A3A4R2W7-F1
#
_entry.id   AF-A0A3A4R2W7-F1
#
_cell.length_a   1.000
_cell.length_b   1.000
_cell.length_c   1.000
_cell.angle_alpha   90.00
_cell.angle_beta   90.00
_cell.angle_gamma   90.00
#
_symmetry.space_group_name_H-M   'P 1'
#
loop_
_entity.id
_entity.type
_entity.pdbx_description
1 polymer ?
#
loop_
_entity_poly.entity_id
_entity_poly.type
_entity_poly.pdbx_seq_one_letter_code
_entity_poly.pdbx_strand_id
1 'polypeptide(L)'
;MMPNILGFVVLFVVSLGLSLAAFVIINKNLRTVLDDVVKIPDCTTFYSRILVIGLLCIALSSAFGVPFNLPAEAAFMEYVWKVADGLSEVFGSMLLFLAAYLVMITIIITVLRKSK
;
A
#
# COMPACT_ATOMS: atom_id res chain seq x y z
N MET A 1 1.26 22.22 -18.57
CA MET A 1 0.40 21.01 -18.61
C MET A 1 1.20 19.73 -18.77
N MET A 2 2.01 19.55 -19.83
CA MET A 2 2.83 18.35 -20.06
C MET A 2 3.72 17.89 -18.88
N PRO A 3 4.49 18.77 -18.19
CA PRO A 3 5.39 18.32 -17.12
C PRO A 3 4.65 17.89 -15.83
N ASN A 4 3.49 18.48 -15.54
CA ASN A 4 2.67 18.08 -14.39
C ASN A 4 2.07 16.68 -14.60
N ILE A 5 1.71 16.35 -15.84
CA ILE A 5 1.24 15.01 -16.21
C ILE A 5 2.37 13.99 -16.05
N LEU A 6 3.59 14.31 -16.47
CA LEU A 6 4.74 13.42 -16.31
C LEU A 6 5.07 13.15 -14.83
N GLY A 7 5.09 14.18 -13.99
CA GLY A 7 5.30 14.03 -12.54
C GLY A 7 4.23 13.14 -11.89
N PHE A 8 2.96 13.35 -12.27
CA PHE A 8 1.86 12.51 -11.81
C PHE A 8 2.00 11.06 -12.25
N VAL A 9 2.34 10.81 -13.52
CA VAL A 9 2.55 9.45 -14.05
C VAL A 9 3.69 8.74 -13.32
N VAL A 10 4.80 9.44 -13.04
CA VAL A 10 5.91 8.88 -12.26
C VAL A 10 5.45 8.51 -10.86
N LEU A 11 4.77 9.41 -10.15
CA LEU A 11 4.23 9.12 -8.81
C LEU A 11 3.29 7.90 -8.86
N PHE A 12 2.41 7.83 -9.86
CA PHE A 12 1.45 6.75 -10.03
C PHE A 12 2.13 5.40 -10.22
N VAL A 13 3.09 5.31 -11.15
CA VAL A 13 3.83 4.07 -11.44
C VAL A 13 4.66 3.62 -10.24
N VAL A 14 5.34 4.55 -9.56
CA VAL A 14 6.16 4.22 -8.38
C VAL A 14 5.27 3.77 -7.22
N SER A 15 4.13 4.43 -6.99
CA SER A 15 3.17 4.04 -5.93
C SER A 15 2.62 2.64 -6.13
N LEU A 16 2.28 2.28 -7.37
CA LEU A 16 1.86 0.91 -7.72
C LEU A 16 2.98 -0.10 -7.49
N GLY A 17 4.20 0.22 -7.93
CA GLY A 17 5.37 -0.64 -7.73
C GLY A 17 5.65 -0.90 -6.25
N LEU A 18 5.58 0.13 -5.41
CA LEU A 18 5.76 0.03 -3.97
C LEU A 18 4.67 -0.81 -3.30
N SER A 19 3.42 -0.62 -3.70
CA SER A 19 2.28 -1.40 -3.22
C SER A 19 2.44 -2.90 -3.50
N LEU A 20 2.83 -3.25 -4.72
CA LEU A 20 3.10 -4.63 -5.12
C LEU A 20 4.33 -5.21 -4.41
N ALA A 21 5.41 -4.43 -4.26
CA ALA A 21 6.60 -4.86 -3.53
C ALA A 21 6.27 -5.17 -2.06
N ALA A 22 5.51 -4.28 -1.39
CA ALA A 22 5.04 -4.50 -0.03
C ALA A 22 4.18 -5.76 0.07
N PHE A 23 3.26 -5.97 -0.87
CA PHE A 23 2.46 -7.18 -0.93
C PHE A 23 3.34 -8.45 -1.03
N VAL A 24 4.29 -8.50 -1.96
CA VAL A 24 5.15 -9.68 -2.14
C VAL A 24 5.94 -10.02 -0.87
N ILE A 25 6.48 -8.99 -0.20
CA ILE A 25 7.26 -9.16 1.04
C ILE A 25 6.37 -9.68 2.18
N ILE A 26 5.17 -9.11 2.35
CA ILE A 26 4.30 -9.40 3.50
C ILE A 26 3.52 -10.69 3.29
N ASN A 27 3.02 -10.93 2.07
CA ASN A 27 2.11 -12.03 1.76
C ASN A 27 2.71 -13.40 2.10
N LYS A 28 4.01 -13.60 1.88
CA LYS A 28 4.68 -14.87 2.22
C LYS A 28 4.59 -15.18 3.72
N ASN A 29 4.88 -14.19 4.56
CA ASN A 29 4.84 -14.33 6.01
C ASN A 29 3.40 -14.44 6.52
N LEU A 30 2.50 -13.60 5.99
CA LEU A 30 1.08 -13.63 6.33
C LEU A 30 0.45 -15.00 6.05
N ARG A 31 0.73 -15.59 4.88
CA ARG A 31 0.25 -16.92 4.52
C ARG A 31 0.72 -17.99 5.51
N THR A 32 2.00 -17.98 5.83
CA THR A 32 2.58 -18.94 6.78
C THR A 32 1.88 -18.87 8.14
N VAL A 33 1.69 -17.66 8.66
CA VAL A 33 1.02 -17.45 9.96
C VAL A 33 -0.46 -17.85 9.92
N LEU A 34 -1.17 -17.51 8.84
CA LEU A 34 -2.58 -17.86 8.68
C LEU A 34 -2.80 -19.36 8.48
N ASP A 35 -1.94 -20.02 7.70
CA ASP A 35 -2.03 -21.47 7.49
C ASP A 35 -1.77 -22.24 8.79
N ASP A 36 -0.83 -21.79 9.62
CA ASP A 36 -0.55 -22.40 10.92
C ASP A 36 -1.71 -22.27 11.92
N VAL A 37 -2.37 -21.10 11.94
CA VAL A 37 -3.41 -20.78 12.93
C VAL A 37 -4.81 -21.18 12.47
N VAL A 38 -5.20 -20.82 11.25
CA VAL A 38 -6.56 -20.98 10.74
C VAL A 38 -6.77 -22.38 10.15
N LYS A 39 -5.72 -22.98 9.55
CA LYS A 39 -5.77 -24.29 8.88
C LYS A 39 -6.87 -24.44 7.82
N ILE A 40 -7.39 -23.32 7.30
CA ILE A 40 -8.40 -23.27 6.24
C ILE A 40 -7.80 -22.49 5.06
N PRO A 41 -7.42 -23.16 3.96
CA PRO A 41 -6.77 -22.53 2.81
C PRO A 41 -7.56 -21.36 2.19
N ASP A 42 -8.88 -21.44 2.24
CA ASP A 42 -9.77 -20.40 1.70
C ASP A 42 -9.69 -19.10 2.49
N CYS A 43 -9.57 -19.18 3.82
CA CYS A 43 -9.36 -18.01 4.67
C CYS A 43 -8.02 -17.33 4.38
N THR A 44 -6.94 -18.11 4.26
CA THR A 44 -5.61 -17.57 3.91
C THR A 44 -5.64 -16.81 2.58
N THR A 45 -6.33 -17.37 1.59
CA THR A 45 -6.49 -16.74 0.27
C THR A 45 -7.31 -15.46 0.33
N PHE A 46 -8.39 -15.45 1.11
CA PHE A 46 -9.23 -14.27 1.33
C PHE A 46 -8.43 -13.10 1.93
N TYR A 47 -7.71 -13.33 3.02
CA TYR A 47 -6.89 -12.30 3.66
C TYR A 47 -5.77 -11.80 2.73
N SER A 48 -5.09 -12.71 2.03
CA SER A 48 -4.07 -12.34 1.03
C SER A 48 -4.65 -11.42 -0.06
N ARG A 49 -5.88 -11.70 -0.54
CA ARG A 49 -6.56 -10.87 -1.55
C ARG A 49 -6.95 -9.50 -1.01
N ILE A 50 -7.46 -9.44 0.21
CA ILE A 50 -7.77 -8.15 0.87
C ILE A 50 -6.49 -7.32 1.04
N LEU A 51 -5.37 -7.94 1.41
CA LEU A 51 -4.10 -7.24 1.58
C LEU A 51 -3.69 -6.55 0.26
N VAL A 52 -3.67 -7.28 -0.86
CA VAL A 52 -3.26 -6.68 -2.15
C VAL A 52 -4.26 -5.64 -2.63
N ILE A 53 -5.57 -5.90 -2.54
CA ILE A 53 -6.61 -4.94 -2.97
C ILE A 53 -6.53 -3.67 -2.12
N GLY A 54 -6.41 -3.80 -0.80
CA GLY A 54 -6.31 -2.67 0.12
C GLY A 54 -5.06 -1.83 -0.12
N LEU A 55 -3.89 -2.48 -0.27
CA LEU A 55 -2.64 -1.78 -0.58
C LEU A 55 -2.71 -1.04 -1.92
N LEU A 56 -3.35 -1.63 -2.95
CA LEU A 56 -3.50 -0.98 -4.25
C LEU A 56 -4.46 0.21 -4.17
N CYS A 57 -5.64 0.02 -3.58
CA CYS A 57 -6.63 1.08 -3.44
C CYS A 57 -6.09 2.27 -2.65
N ILE A 58 -5.34 2.02 -1.58
CA ILE A 58 -4.79 3.09 -0.74
C ILE A 58 -3.64 3.79 -1.45
N ALA A 59 -2.69 3.04 -2.04
CA ALA A 59 -1.61 3.65 -2.79
C ALA A 59 -2.13 4.52 -3.96
N LEU A 60 -3.15 4.05 -4.65
CA LEU A 60 -3.81 4.82 -5.71
C LEU A 60 -4.54 6.04 -5.15
N SER A 61 -5.37 5.87 -4.12
CA SER A 61 -6.11 6.98 -3.52
C SER A 61 -5.19 8.09 -3.03
N SER A 62 -4.09 7.74 -2.36
CA SER A 62 -3.10 8.72 -1.89
C SER A 62 -2.38 9.38 -3.06
N ALA A 63 -1.97 8.63 -4.08
CA ALA A 63 -1.32 9.20 -5.27
C ALA A 63 -2.24 10.18 -6.04
N PHE A 64 -3.53 9.86 -6.17
CA PHE A 64 -4.53 10.75 -6.78
C PHE A 64 -4.82 12.00 -5.95
N GLY A 65 -4.62 11.93 -4.63
CA GLY A 65 -4.82 13.06 -3.71
C GLY A 65 -3.80 14.18 -3.86
N VAL A 66 -2.65 13.94 -4.51
CA VAL A 66 -1.53 14.89 -4.59
C VAL A 66 -1.76 15.93 -5.70
N PRO A 67 -1.95 17.23 -5.37
CA PRO A 67 -2.15 18.26 -6.39
C PRO A 67 -0.82 18.64 -7.06
N PHE A 68 -0.67 18.31 -8.35
CA PHE A 68 0.47 18.73 -9.18
C PHE A 68 0.21 20.09 -9.85
N ASN A 69 0.23 21.15 -9.03
CA ASN A 69 0.07 22.55 -9.47
C ASN A 69 1.42 23.29 -9.52
N LEU A 70 2.40 22.72 -10.21
CA LEU A 70 3.69 23.38 -10.40
C LEU A 70 3.62 24.42 -11.54
N PRO A 71 4.26 25.59 -11.38
CA PRO A 71 4.33 26.60 -12.44
C PRO A 71 5.11 26.07 -13.65
N ALA A 72 4.85 26.63 -14.84
CA ALA A 72 5.46 26.15 -16.09
C ALA A 72 6.98 26.33 -16.15
N GLU A 73 7.52 27.24 -15.33
CA GLU A 73 8.95 27.56 -15.21
C GLU A 73 9.61 26.91 -13.98
N ALA A 74 8.91 25.99 -13.31
CA ALA A 74 9.43 25.28 -12.16
C ALA A 74 10.75 24.57 -12.50
N ALA A 75 11.73 24.69 -11.62
CA ALA A 75 12.99 23.97 -11.77
C ALA A 75 12.75 22.45 -11.66
N PHE A 76 13.56 21.65 -12.36
CA PHE A 76 13.46 20.18 -12.33
C PHE A 76 13.40 19.61 -10.90
N MET A 77 14.17 20.17 -9.98
CA MET A 77 14.19 19.74 -8.58
C MET A 77 12.83 19.90 -7.89
N GLU A 78 12.02 20.91 -8.24
CA GLU A 78 10.67 21.08 -7.66
C GLU A 78 9.73 19.94 -8.05
N TYR A 79 9.87 19.40 -9.27
CA TYR A 79 9.14 18.21 -9.70
C TYR A 79 9.55 16.99 -8.90
N VAL A 80 10.86 16.79 -8.68
CA VAL A 80 11.39 15.68 -7.89
C VAL A 80 10.89 15.76 -6.45
N TRP A 81 10.93 16.93 -5.84
CA TRP A 81 10.40 17.16 -4.49
C TRP A 81 8.90 16.90 -4.42
N LYS A 82 8.14 17.33 -5.41
CA LYS A 82 6.69 17.10 -5.42
C LYS A 82 6.33 15.62 -5.52
N VAL A 83 7.08 14.86 -6.31
CA VAL A 83 6.94 13.40 -6.37
C VAL A 83 7.34 12.77 -5.04
N ALA A 84 8.43 13.23 -4.41
CA ALA A 84 8.87 12.72 -3.10
C ALA A 84 7.84 12.99 -2.00
N ASP A 85 7.23 14.17 -1.97
CA ASP A 85 6.15 14.52 -1.05
C ASP A 85 4.95 13.58 -1.24
N GLY A 86 4.53 13.36 -2.50
CA GLY A 86 3.44 12.45 -2.81
C GLY A 86 3.75 11.00 -2.41
N LEU A 87 4.99 10.55 -2.60
CA LEU A 87 5.42 9.23 -2.15
C LEU A 87 5.39 9.12 -0.63
N SER A 88 5.81 10.16 0.09
CA SER A 88 5.75 10.20 1.56
C SER A 88 4.31 10.02 2.06
N GLU A 89 3.34 10.68 1.43
CA GLU A 89 1.92 10.53 1.75
C GLU A 89 1.39 9.11 1.46
N VAL A 90 1.80 8.53 0.33
CA VAL A 90 1.50 7.14 -0.03
C VAL A 90 2.06 6.17 1.01
N PHE A 91 3.34 6.34 1.40
CA PHE A 91 3.96 5.53 2.45
C PHE A 91 3.25 5.66 3.80
N GLY A 92 2.90 6.89 4.21
CA GLY A 92 2.15 7.13 5.44
C GLY A 92 0.80 6.41 5.45
N SER A 93 0.06 6.49 4.35
CA SER A 93 -1.25 5.84 4.20
C SER A 93 -1.13 4.31 4.17
N MET A 94 -0.13 3.78 3.46
CA MET A 94 0.19 2.35 3.45
C MET A 94 0.57 1.84 4.83
N LEU A 95 1.38 2.59 5.60
CA LEU A 95 1.76 2.22 6.97
C LEU A 95 0.55 2.15 7.89
N LEU A 96 -0.35 3.14 7.83
CA LEU A 96 -1.59 3.14 8.60
C LEU A 96 -2.46 1.92 8.28
N PHE A 97 -2.60 1.62 6.99
CA PHE A 97 -3.33 0.42 6.55
C PHE A 97 -2.68 -0.86 7.08
N LEU A 98 -1.36 -1.00 6.92
CA LEU A 98 -0.63 -2.18 7.39
C LEU A 98 -0.72 -2.34 8.91
N ALA A 99 -0.68 -1.25 9.68
CA ALA A 99 -0.86 -1.28 11.12
C ALA A 99 -2.28 -1.76 11.50
N ALA A 100 -3.32 -1.20 10.86
CA ALA A 100 -4.70 -1.62 11.08
C ALA A 100 -4.91 -3.10 10.68
N TYR A 101 -4.33 -3.50 9.55
CA TYR A 101 -4.38 -4.87 9.06
C TYR A 101 -3.68 -5.84 10.01
N LEU A 102 -2.53 -5.46 10.58
CA LEU A 102 -1.82 -6.24 11.57
C LEU A 102 -2.65 -6.43 12.85
N VAL A 103 -3.32 -5.37 13.32
CA VAL A 103 -4.24 -5.46 14.47
C VAL A 103 -5.38 -6.45 14.16
N MET A 104 -6.00 -6.33 12.98
CA MET A 104 -7.06 -7.24 12.54
C MET A 104 -6.58 -8.71 12.53
N ILE A 105 -5.44 -9.00 11.90
CA ILE A 105 -4.86 -10.35 11.86
C ILE A 105 -4.53 -10.85 13.26
N THR A 106 -4.02 -9.98 14.15
CA THR A 106 -3.73 -10.34 15.54
C THR A 106 -4.99 -10.72 16.31
N ILE A 107 -6.10 -9.99 16.11
CA ILE A 107 -7.39 -10.33 16.71
C ILE A 107 -7.86 -11.69 16.22
N ILE A 108 -7.82 -11.92 14.90
CA ILE A 108 -8.22 -13.20 14.29
C ILE A 108 -7.40 -14.35 14.87
N ILE A 109 -6.08 -14.19 14.94
CA ILE A 109 -5.19 -15.20 15.51
C ILE A 109 -5.54 -15.45 16.97
N THR A 110 -5.73 -14.40 17.77
CA THR A 110 -6.03 -14.53 19.21
C THR A 110 -7.36 -15.22 19.46
N VAL A 111 -8.38 -14.89 18.67
CA VAL A 111 -9.73 -15.47 18.78
C VAL A 111 -9.72 -16.93 18.33
N LEU A 112 -9.13 -17.22 17.17
CA LEU A 112 -9.14 -18.58 16.61
C LEU A 112 -8.18 -19.53 17.33
N ARG A 113 -7.06 -19.03 17.86
CA ARG A 113 -6.12 -19.84 18.65
C ARG A 113 -6.73 -20.39 19.93
N LYS A 114 -7.74 -19.71 20.49
CA LYS A 114 -8.50 -20.20 21.67
C LYS A 114 -9.58 -21.23 21.34
N SER A 115 -9.92 -21.45 20.07
CA SER A 115 -10.92 -22.44 19.67
C SER A 115 -10.35 -23.87 19.56
N LYS A 116 -9.13 -24.08 20.03
CA LYS A 116 -8.51 -25.39 20.32
C LYS A 116 -8.27 -25.51 21.81
#